data_AF-A0A8C9FQJ6-F1
#
_entry.id   AF-A0A8C9FQJ6-F1
#
_cell.length_a   1.000
_cell.length_b   1.000
_cell.length_c   1.000
_cell.angle_alpha   90.00
_cell.angle_beta   90.00
_cell.angle_gamma   90.00
#
_symmetry.space_group_name_H-M   'P 1'
#
loop_
_entity.id
_entity.type
_entity.pdbx_description
1 polymer ?
#
loop_
_entity_poly.entity_id
_entity_poly.type
_entity_poly.pdbx_seq_one_letter_code
_entity_poly.pdbx_strand_id
1 'polypeptide(L)' 'LAAYSVSLRYASVEKNGEFFMSPNDFVTRYLKIIGDGLPNANTVQLLAGVVDQTKDG' A
#
# COMPACT_ATOMS: atom_id res chain seq x y z
N LEU A 1 3.59 -12.61 -12.60
CA LEU A 1 2.23 -13.19 -12.50
C LEU A 1 1.79 -13.37 -11.04
N ALA A 2 2.46 -14.19 -10.22
CA ALA A 2 2.06 -14.38 -8.81
C ALA A 2 2.08 -13.11 -7.95
N ALA A 3 3.15 -12.29 -8.04
CA ALA A 3 3.22 -11.01 -7.30
C ALA A 3 2.12 -10.02 -7.72
N TYR A 4 1.75 -10.02 -9.01
CA TYR A 4 0.71 -9.15 -9.55
C TYR A 4 -0.70 -9.55 -9.07
N SER A 5 -0.97 -10.85 -8.96
CA SER A 5 -2.22 -11.32 -8.35
C SER A 5 -2.30 -11.01 -6.85
N VAL A 6 -1.16 -10.98 -6.15
CA VAL A 6 -1.10 -10.65 -4.72
C VAL A 6 -1.32 -9.15 -4.51
N SER A 7 -0.74 -8.28 -5.32
CA SER A 7 -0.93 -6.82 -5.22
C SER A 7 -2.37 -6.39 -5.46
N LEU A 8 -3.05 -6.98 -6.45
CA LEU A 8 -4.46 -6.68 -6.75
C LEU A 8 -5.41 -7.00 -5.59
N ARG A 9 -5.07 -7.98 -4.74
CA ARG A 9 -5.87 -8.35 -3.58
C ARG A 9 -5.97 -7.23 -2.53
N TYR A 10 -4.99 -6.34 -2.50
CA TYR A 10 -4.88 -5.29 -1.49
C TYR A 10 -5.07 -3.88 -2.04
N ALA A 11 -5.05 -3.72 -3.37
CA ALA A 11 -5.27 -2.44 -4.03
C ALA A 11 -6.70 -1.93 -3.78
N SER A 12 -6.82 -0.69 -3.31
CA SER A 12 -8.11 -0.01 -3.12
C SER A 12 -8.29 1.22 -4.01
N VAL A 13 -7.24 1.63 -4.73
CA VAL A 13 -7.27 2.80 -5.60
C VAL A 13 -7.36 2.34 -7.05
N GLU A 14 -8.34 2.84 -7.79
CA GLU A 14 -8.44 2.65 -9.24
C GLU A 14 -8.13 3.98 -9.94
N LYS A 15 -7.21 3.96 -10.91
CA LYS A 15 -6.91 5.10 -11.79
C LYS A 15 -6.79 4.60 -13.22
N ASN A 16 -7.60 5.14 -14.13
CA ASN A 16 -7.57 4.81 -15.57
C ASN A 16 -7.70 3.30 -15.88
N GLY A 17 -8.45 2.55 -15.07
CA GLY A 17 -8.62 1.09 -15.23
C GLY A 17 -7.48 0.24 -14.67
N GLU A 18 -6.46 0.87 -14.05
CA GLU A 18 -5.42 0.18 -13.30
C GLU A 18 -5.63 0.32 -11.79
N PHE A 19 -5.29 -0.74 -11.05
CA PHE A 19 -5.45 -0.82 -9.60
C PHE A 19 -4.12 -0.63 -8.88
N PHE A 20 -4.11 0.26 -7.90
CA PHE A 20 -2.97 0.64 -7.08
C PHE A 20 -3.26 0.42 -5.59
N MET A 21 -2.22 0.12 -4.84
CA MET A 21 -2.27 0.18 -3.38
C MET A 21 -2.03 1.62 -2.96
N SER A 22 -2.92 2.16 -2.13
CA SER A 22 -2.60 3.37 -1.37
C SER A 22 -1.45 3.07 -0.37
N PRO A 23 -0.77 4.10 0.14
CA PRO A 23 0.14 3.97 1.29
C PRO A 23 -0.46 3.15 2.44
N ASN A 24 -1.75 3.35 2.73
CA ASN A 24 -2.44 2.64 3.79
C ASN A 24 -2.66 1.16 3.47
N ASP A 25 -3.03 0.82 2.23
CA ASP A 25 -3.18 -0.57 1.79
C ASP A 25 -1.85 -1.34 1.94
N PHE A 26 -0.78 -0.72 1.49
CA PHE A 26 0.55 -1.32 1.54
C PHE A 26 0.98 -1.60 3.00
N VAL A 27 0.84 -0.62 3.89
CA VAL A 27 1.32 -0.74 5.28
C VAL A 27 0.41 -1.64 6.12
N THR A 28 -0.91 -1.50 6.02
CA THR A 28 -1.85 -2.20 6.90
C THR A 28 -2.25 -3.57 6.38
N ARG A 29 -2.45 -3.72 5.06
CA ARG A 29 -3.01 -4.96 4.50
C ARG A 29 -1.95 -5.88 3.91
N TYR A 30 -0.99 -5.30 3.19
CA TYR A 30 0.08 -6.08 2.54
C TYR A 30 1.21 -6.43 3.51
N LEU A 31 1.81 -5.45 4.20
CA LEU A 31 2.90 -5.71 5.15
C LEU A 31 2.40 -6.23 6.51
N LYS A 32 1.19 -5.87 6.92
CA LYS A 32 0.57 -6.25 8.21
C LYS A 32 1.44 -5.98 9.44
N ILE A 33 2.26 -4.93 9.41
CA ILE A 33 3.26 -4.65 10.48
C ILE A 33 2.60 -4.32 11.82
N ILE A 34 1.37 -3.77 11.80
CA ILE A 34 0.71 -3.22 12.99
C ILE A 34 -0.44 -4.13 13.49
N GLY A 35 -0.62 -5.30 12.88
CA GLY A 35 -1.71 -6.22 13.22
C GLY A 35 -3.09 -5.54 13.10
N ASP A 36 -3.91 -5.65 14.14
CA ASP A 36 -5.25 -5.04 14.20
C ASP A 36 -5.23 -3.56 14.66
N GLY A 37 -4.04 -3.00 14.91
CA GLY A 37 -3.88 -1.62 15.34
C GLY A 37 -3.93 -0.60 14.20
N LEU A 38 -4.35 0.63 14.51
CA LEU A 38 -4.25 1.75 13.58
C LEU A 38 -2.81 2.27 13.52
N PRO A 39 -2.19 2.32 12.33
CA PRO A 39 -0.85 2.85 12.21
C PRO A 39 -0.84 4.37 12.43
N ASN A 40 0.21 4.83 13.08
CA ASN A 40 0.53 6.25 13.15
C ASN A 40 0.77 6.77 11.72
N ALA A 41 0.25 7.97 11.41
CA ALA A 41 0.32 8.56 10.07
C ALA A 41 1.77 8.78 9.55
N ASN A 42 2.69 9.19 10.42
CA ASN A 42 4.11 9.33 10.09
C ASN A 42 4.74 7.97 9.77
N THR A 43 4.38 6.90 10.48
CA THR A 43 4.85 5.55 10.16
C THR A 43 4.38 5.11 8.78
N VAL A 44 3.11 5.40 8.44
CA VAL A 44 2.58 5.11 7.09
C VAL A 44 3.38 5.86 6.03
N GLN A 45 3.63 7.16 6.23
CA GLN A 45 4.38 7.97 5.28
C GLN A 45 5.84 7.51 5.12
N LEU A 46 6.53 7.19 6.21
CA LEU A 46 7.91 6.72 6.16
C LEU A 46 8.02 5.40 5.38
N LEU A 47 7.14 4.44 5.65
CA LEU A 47 7.15 3.15 4.98
C LEU A 47 6.71 3.26 3.51
N ALA A 48 5.68 4.05 3.22
CA ALA A 48 5.23 4.29 1.86
C ALA A 48 6.31 5.03 1.05
N GLY A 49 7.00 6.00 1.64
CA GLY A 49 8.07 6.76 0.98
C GLY A 49 9.28 5.91 0.56
N VAL A 50 9.49 4.74 1.16
CA VAL A 50 10.55 3.80 0.74
C VAL A 50 10.16 3.06 -0.55
N VAL A 51 8.88 2.75 -0.73
CA VAL A 51 8.40 1.93 -1.87
C VAL A 51 7.84 2.75 -3.02
N ASP A 52 7.30 3.93 -2.74
CA ASP A 52 6.88 4.91 -3.73
C ASP A 52 8.11 5.61 -4.32
N GLN A 53 8.65 5.05 -5.41
CA GLN A 53 9.80 5.60 -6.13
C GLN A 53 9.42 6.75 -7.07
N THR A 54 8.15 6.84 -7.46
CA THR A 54 7.59 7.85 -8.37
C THR A 54 7.14 9.11 -7.65
N LYS A 55 6.92 9.04 -6.34
CA LYS A 55 6.49 10.13 -5.44
C LYS A 55 5.10 10.68 -5.80
N ASP A 56 4.24 9.86 -6.38
CA ASP A 56 2.87 10.22 -6.78
C ASP A 56 1.80 9.75 -5.79
N GLY A 57 2.21 9.01 -4.75
CA GLY A 57 1.33 8.52 -3.68
C GLY A 57 0.25 7.54 -4.14
#